data_AF-A0A1M3LTM2-F1
#
_entry.id   AF-A0A1M3LTM2-F1
#
_cell.length_a   1.000
_cell.length_b   1.000
_cell.length_c   1.000
_cell.angle_alpha   90.00
_cell.angle_beta   90.00
_cell.angle_gamma   90.00
#
_symmetry.space_group_name_H-M   'P 1'
#
loop_
_entity.id
_entity.type
_entity.pdbx_description
1 polymer ?
#
loop_
_entity_poly.entity_id
_entity_poly.type
_entity_poly.pdbx_seq_one_letter_code
_entity_poly.pdbx_strand_id
1 'polypeptide(L)'
;MTLNPFPPDPHGNRLLTSLLALFAETPLLAWVTYDVVEFSANILMFVPMGVLLTLLLGRDHWWLALALGVVATLTIEFVQLFLPARFSDPRDLLSNTLGTLVGIAIVHLASPAHHKPTPAP
;
A
#
# COMPACT_ATOMS: atom_id res chain seq x y z
N MET A 1 2.00 23.48 32.54
CA MET A 1 1.89 23.65 31.08
C MET A 1 2.63 22.48 30.44
N THR A 2 2.01 21.31 30.58
CA THR A 2 1.53 20.42 29.48
C THR A 2 2.68 19.79 28.72
N LEU A 3 3.10 18.64 29.26
CA LEU A 3 3.93 17.63 28.64
C LEU A 3 3.29 17.25 27.31
N ASN A 4 3.86 17.75 26.21
CA ASN A 4 3.61 17.21 24.88
C ASN A 4 4.46 15.93 24.76
N PRO A 5 3.88 14.72 24.74
CA PRO A 5 4.66 13.49 24.63
C PRO A 5 4.97 13.11 23.17
N PHE A 6 4.48 13.87 22.19
CA PHE A 6 4.76 13.60 20.78
C PHE A 6 5.79 14.60 20.26
N PRO A 7 6.97 14.14 19.79
CA PRO A 7 7.77 14.95 18.90
C PRO A 7 6.86 15.34 17.72
N PRO A 8 6.73 16.63 17.35
CA PRO A 8 6.17 16.98 16.07
C PRO A 8 7.09 16.35 15.03
N ASP A 9 6.64 15.28 14.40
CA ASP A 9 7.32 14.77 13.23
C ASP A 9 7.35 15.92 12.20
N PRO A 10 8.54 16.42 11.81
CA PRO A 10 8.66 17.50 10.85
C PRO A 10 8.13 17.13 9.45
N HIS A 11 7.78 15.86 9.22
CA HIS A 11 7.60 15.28 7.90
C HIS A 11 6.15 14.90 7.54
N GLY A 12 5.22 14.89 8.51
CA GLY A 12 3.81 14.57 8.28
C GLY A 12 2.99 15.75 7.73
N ASN A 13 2.08 15.50 6.79
CA ASN A 13 1.15 16.51 6.28
C ASN A 13 0.39 17.16 7.45
N ARG A 14 0.58 18.47 7.68
CA ARG A 14 0.14 19.20 8.89
C ARG A 14 -1.36 19.04 9.18
N LEU A 15 -2.14 18.82 8.14
CA LEU A 15 -3.57 18.58 8.22
C LEU A 15 -3.88 17.18 8.78
N LEU A 16 -3.13 16.16 8.37
CA LEU A 16 -3.23 14.79 8.88
C LEU A 16 -2.85 14.73 10.36
N THR A 17 -1.74 15.36 10.75
CA THR A 17 -1.29 15.43 12.15
C THR A 17 -2.30 16.18 13.02
N SER A 18 -2.92 17.25 12.52
CA SER A 18 -3.97 17.98 13.24
C SER A 18 -5.24 17.15 13.41
N LEU A 19 -5.65 16.41 12.37
CA LEU A 19 -6.82 15.51 12.45
C LEU A 19 -6.56 14.35 13.41
N LEU A 20 -5.38 13.72 13.36
CA LEU A 20 -5.01 12.64 14.27
C LEU A 20 -4.98 13.11 15.74
N ALA A 21 -4.49 14.32 16.01
CA ALA A 21 -4.51 14.90 17.36
C ALA A 21 -5.94 15.11 17.89
N LEU A 22 -6.89 15.51 17.03
CA LEU A 22 -8.30 15.63 17.38
C LEU A 22 -8.96 14.26 17.65
N PHE A 23 -8.59 13.23 16.88
CA PHE A 23 -9.12 11.87 17.08
C PHE A 23 -8.50 11.15 18.29
N ALA A 24 -7.27 11.47 18.65
CA ALA A 24 -6.56 10.88 19.80
C ALA A 24 -7.21 11.19 21.15
N GLU A 25 -8.06 12.22 21.25
CA GLU A 25 -8.90 12.46 22.43
C GLU A 25 -10.02 11.43 22.59
N THR A 26 -10.21 10.55 21.59
CA THR A 26 -11.16 9.44 21.62
C THR A 26 -10.41 8.13 21.89
N PRO A 27 -10.59 7.47 23.05
CA PRO A 27 -9.85 6.26 23.42
C PRO A 27 -9.97 5.10 22.41
N LEU A 28 -11.06 5.08 21.63
CA LEU A 28 -11.34 4.09 20.58
C LEU A 28 -10.49 4.25 19.31
N LEU A 29 -9.90 5.43 19.07
CA LEU A 29 -9.15 5.75 17.84
C LEU A 29 -7.64 5.96 18.10
N ALA A 30 -7.19 5.83 19.35
CA ALA A 30 -5.77 5.98 19.71
C ALA A 30 -4.82 5.00 19.01
N TRP A 31 -5.35 3.91 18.43
CA TRP A 31 -4.57 2.94 17.65
C TRP A 31 -4.35 3.39 16.19
N VAL A 32 -5.09 4.39 15.70
CA VAL A 32 -4.89 4.98 14.36
C VAL A 32 -3.77 6.00 14.46
N THR A 33 -2.53 5.52 14.40
CA THR A 33 -1.34 6.37 14.37
C THR A 33 -1.00 6.77 12.93
N TYR A 34 -0.09 7.74 12.79
CA TYR A 34 0.44 8.15 11.49
C TYR A 34 1.00 6.95 10.70
N ASP A 35 1.82 6.11 11.34
CA ASP A 35 2.39 4.90 10.74
C ASP A 35 1.32 3.95 10.18
N VAL A 36 0.20 3.77 10.90
CA VAL A 36 -0.88 2.88 10.45
C VAL A 36 -1.57 3.46 9.22
N VAL A 37 -1.79 4.77 9.20
CA VAL A 37 -2.40 5.45 8.05
C VAL A 37 -1.47 5.39 6.84
N GLU A 38 -0.19 5.69 7.02
CA GLU A 38 0.82 5.63 5.96
C GLU A 38 0.95 4.21 5.39
N PHE A 39 1.11 3.20 6.26
CA PHE A 39 1.19 1.79 5.86
C PHE A 39 -0.06 1.33 5.09
N SER A 40 -1.25 1.70 5.57
CA SER A 40 -2.52 1.34 4.92
C SER A 40 -2.70 2.08 3.59
N ALA A 41 -2.31 3.35 3.51
CA ALA A 41 -2.37 4.13 2.28
C ALA A 41 -1.44 3.55 1.20
N ASN A 42 -0.23 3.15 1.57
CA ASN A 42 0.72 2.50 0.68
C ASN A 42 0.16 1.17 0.11
N ILE A 43 -0.44 0.33 0.95
CA ILE A 43 -1.17 -0.87 0.50
C ILE A 43 -2.24 -0.49 -0.52
N LEU A 44 -3.15 0.43 -0.16
CA LEU A 44 -4.29 0.80 -0.99
C LEU A 44 -3.86 1.38 -2.35
N MET A 45 -2.76 2.13 -2.38
CA MET A 45 -2.22 2.71 -3.61
C MET A 45 -1.66 1.65 -4.57
N PHE A 46 -1.08 0.56 -4.05
CA PHE A 46 -0.52 -0.51 -4.87
C PHE A 46 -1.55 -1.57 -5.30
N VAL A 47 -2.73 -1.63 -4.69
CA VAL A 47 -3.81 -2.55 -5.11
C VAL A 47 -4.20 -2.35 -6.59
N PRO A 48 -4.55 -1.14 -7.06
CA PRO A 48 -4.85 -0.90 -8.47
C PRO A 48 -3.69 -1.28 -9.40
N MET A 49 -2.45 -1.03 -8.97
CA MET A 49 -1.26 -1.40 -9.75
C MET A 49 -1.16 -2.92 -9.92
N GLY A 50 -1.32 -3.69 -8.83
CA GLY A 50 -1.36 -5.15 -8.88
C GLY A 50 -2.47 -5.68 -9.79
N VAL A 51 -3.66 -5.09 -9.72
CA VAL A 51 -4.78 -5.44 -10.62
C VAL A 51 -4.41 -5.18 -12.08
N LEU A 52 -3.99 -3.95 -12.41
CA LEU A 52 -3.70 -3.54 -13.79
C LEU A 52 -2.56 -4.36 -14.40
N LEU A 53 -1.46 -4.56 -13.67
CA LEU A 53 -0.33 -5.34 -14.15
C LEU A 53 -0.69 -6.80 -14.38
N THR A 54 -1.47 -7.42 -13.49
CA THR A 54 -1.90 -8.81 -13.66
C THR A 54 -2.86 -8.97 -14.85
N LEU A 55 -3.73 -7.99 -15.09
CA LEU A 55 -4.60 -7.99 -16.27
C LEU A 55 -3.81 -7.76 -17.56
N LEU A 56 -2.81 -6.88 -17.55
CA LEU A 56 -2.01 -6.55 -18.73
C LEU A 56 -1.05 -7.67 -19.12
N LEU A 57 -0.40 -8.32 -18.14
CA LEU A 57 0.58 -9.39 -18.36
C LEU A 57 -0.08 -10.77 -18.45
N GLY A 58 -1.36 -10.85 -18.11
CA GLY A 58 -2.11 -12.09 -18.02
C GLY A 58 -1.92 -12.79 -16.68
N ARG A 59 -2.94 -13.55 -16.30
CA ARG A 59 -3.06 -14.22 -14.98
C ARG A 59 -1.95 -15.22 -14.73
N ASP A 60 -1.47 -15.91 -15.77
CA ASP A 60 -0.39 -16.90 -15.66
C ASP A 60 0.96 -16.25 -15.35
N HIS A 61 1.10 -14.95 -15.61
CA HIS A 61 2.32 -14.17 -15.37
C HIS A 61 2.17 -13.21 -14.18
N TRP A 62 1.32 -13.53 -13.20
CA TRP A 62 1.14 -12.73 -11.98
C TRP A 62 2.46 -12.43 -11.24
N TRP A 63 3.44 -13.33 -11.33
CA TRP A 63 4.76 -13.15 -10.74
C TRP A 63 5.53 -11.96 -11.35
N LEU A 64 5.30 -11.64 -12.64
CA LEU A 64 5.85 -10.42 -13.26
C LEU A 64 5.20 -9.17 -12.68
N ALA A 65 3.89 -9.19 -12.41
CA ALA A 65 3.22 -8.08 -11.75
C ALA A 65 3.80 -7.83 -10.34
N LEU A 66 4.07 -8.92 -9.59
CA LEU A 66 4.74 -8.84 -8.30
C LEU A 66 6.16 -8.28 -8.40
N ALA A 67 6.97 -8.80 -9.34
CA ALA A 67 8.33 -8.33 -9.56
C ALA A 67 8.37 -6.84 -9.93
N LEU A 68 7.46 -6.39 -10.80
CA LEU A 68 7.34 -4.98 -11.16
C LEU A 68 6.91 -4.10 -9.99
N GLY A 69 6.00 -4.58 -9.12
CA GLY A 69 5.63 -3.88 -7.89
C GLY A 69 6.81 -3.70 -6.93
N VAL A 70 7.63 -4.74 -6.76
CA VAL A 70 8.86 -4.69 -5.95
C VAL A 70 9.88 -3.73 -6.56
N VAL A 71 10.14 -3.83 -7.88
CA VAL A 71 11.07 -2.92 -8.58
C VAL A 71 10.61 -1.47 -8.49
N ALA A 72 9.31 -1.20 -8.65
CA ALA A 72 8.76 0.13 -8.50
C ALA A 72 9.00 0.66 -7.08
N THR A 73 8.80 -0.17 -6.06
CA THR A 73 9.03 0.23 -4.67
C THR A 73 10.51 0.52 -4.39
N LEU A 74 11.42 -0.35 -4.82
CA LEU A 74 12.86 -0.12 -4.69
C LEU A 74 13.31 1.14 -5.44
N THR A 75 12.68 1.44 -6.57
CA THR A 75 12.93 2.69 -7.31
C THR A 75 12.48 3.90 -6.51
N ILE A 76 11.31 3.85 -5.88
CA ILE A 76 10.80 4.92 -5.00
C ILE A 76 11.75 5.13 -3.82
N GLU A 77 12.11 4.07 -3.10
CA GLU A 77 13.05 4.14 -1.97
C GLU A 77 14.41 4.69 -2.40
N PHE A 78 14.92 4.24 -3.56
CA PHE A 78 16.18 4.73 -4.09
C PHE A 78 16.13 6.23 -4.39
N VAL A 79 15.06 6.72 -5.02
CA VAL A 79 14.88 8.15 -5.28
C VAL A 79 14.76 8.94 -3.96
N GLN A 80 14.12 8.36 -2.94
CA GLN A 80 13.99 8.98 -1.63
C GLN A 80 15.32 9.18 -0.91
N LEU A 81 16.34 8.33 -1.15
CA LEU A 81 17.69 8.53 -0.60
C LEU A 81 18.32 9.87 -1.03
N PHE A 82 17.89 10.44 -2.15
CA PHE A 82 18.39 11.72 -2.67
C PHE A 82 17.49 12.91 -2.30
N LEU A 83 16.39 12.68 -1.60
CA LEU A 83 15.49 13.73 -1.13
C LEU A 83 15.90 14.19 0.29
N PRO A 84 16.18 15.49 0.53
CA PRO A 84 16.79 16.00 1.78
C PRO A 84 15.98 15.81 3.09
N ALA A 85 14.90 15.04 3.09
CA ALA A 85 14.00 14.88 4.22
C ALA A 85 13.20 13.56 4.20
N ARG A 86 13.62 12.55 3.40
CA ARG A 86 12.91 11.26 3.34
C ARG A 86 13.88 10.14 3.71
N PHE A 87 13.59 9.45 4.81
CA PHE A 87 14.23 8.20 5.15
C PHE A 87 13.45 7.07 4.47
N SER A 88 14.15 6.18 3.78
CA SER A 88 13.58 4.93 3.31
C SER A 88 13.26 4.05 4.52
N ASP A 89 12.01 3.58 4.63
CA ASP A 89 11.57 2.64 5.65
C ASP A 89 11.26 1.29 4.99
N PRO A 90 11.88 0.17 5.42
CA PRO A 90 11.53 -1.18 4.95
C PRO A 90 10.03 -1.53 5.03
N ARG A 91 9.26 -0.81 5.84
CA ARG A 91 7.79 -0.92 5.91
C ARG A 91 7.09 -0.50 4.60
N ASP A 92 7.70 0.37 3.81
CA ASP A 92 7.19 0.79 2.50
C ASP A 92 7.28 -0.36 1.49
N LEU A 93 8.43 -1.05 1.45
CA LEU A 93 8.56 -2.28 0.67
C LEU A 93 7.50 -3.31 1.02
N LEU A 94 7.27 -3.53 2.32
CA LEU A 94 6.28 -4.49 2.79
C LEU A 94 4.84 -4.07 2.40
N SER A 95 4.44 -2.84 2.70
CA SER A 95 3.08 -2.34 2.41
C SER A 95 2.77 -2.34 0.92
N ASN A 96 3.68 -1.86 0.08
CA ASN A 96 3.50 -1.83 -1.37
C ASN A 96 3.44 -3.24 -1.97
N THR A 97 4.26 -4.17 -1.46
CA THR A 97 4.23 -5.59 -1.87
C THR A 97 2.89 -6.23 -1.49
N LEU A 98 2.39 -5.97 -0.28
CA LEU A 98 1.08 -6.45 0.16
C LEU A 98 -0.05 -5.90 -0.71
N GLY A 99 -0.03 -4.60 -1.03
CA GLY A 99 -0.99 -3.99 -1.96
C GLY A 99 -0.98 -4.67 -3.33
N THR A 100 0.21 -4.91 -3.88
CA THR A 100 0.38 -5.60 -5.17
C THR A 100 -0.21 -7.02 -5.13
N LEU A 101 0.07 -7.78 -4.07
CA LEU A 101 -0.46 -9.14 -3.87
C LEU A 101 -1.98 -9.16 -3.74
N VAL A 102 -2.57 -8.20 -3.01
CA VAL A 102 -4.03 -8.05 -2.91
C VAL A 102 -4.62 -7.77 -4.29
N GLY A 103 -4.01 -6.89 -5.09
CA GLY A 103 -4.45 -6.61 -6.45
C GLY A 103 -4.40 -7.85 -7.37
N ILE A 104 -3.30 -8.62 -7.31
CA ILE A 104 -3.18 -9.91 -8.00
C ILE A 104 -4.31 -10.85 -7.56
N ALA A 105 -4.53 -11.00 -6.24
CA ALA A 105 -5.56 -11.88 -5.69
C ALA A 105 -6.96 -11.49 -6.17
N ILE A 106 -7.30 -10.20 -6.20
CA ILE A 106 -8.57 -9.70 -6.74
C ILE A 106 -8.78 -10.19 -8.18
N VAL A 107 -7.76 -10.07 -9.03
CA VAL A 107 -7.84 -10.54 -10.41
C VAL A 107 -8.12 -12.04 -10.41
N HIS A 108 -7.34 -12.84 -9.69
CA HIS A 108 -7.47 -14.30 -9.61
C HIS A 108 -8.85 -14.77 -9.10
N LEU A 109 -9.42 -14.07 -8.12
CA LEU A 109 -10.73 -14.39 -7.54
C LEU A 109 -11.90 -13.91 -8.40
N ALA A 110 -11.72 -12.85 -9.20
CA ALA A 110 -12.77 -12.25 -10.00
C ALA A 110 -13.12 -13.01 -11.31
N SER A 111 -12.42 -14.08 -11.67
CA SER A 111 -12.87 -14.91 -12.80
C SER A 111 -13.84 -15.99 -12.31
N PRO A 112 -15.10 -15.99 -12.78
CA PRO A 112 -15.92 -17.19 -12.71
C PRO A 112 -15.21 -18.27 -13.53
N ALA A 113 -15.13 -19.49 -12.99
CA ALA A 113 -14.68 -20.65 -13.74
C ALA A 113 -15.35 -20.65 -15.11
N HIS A 114 -14.56 -20.55 -16.18
CA HIS A 114 -15.07 -20.74 -17.53
C HIS A 114 -15.80 -22.09 -17.55
N HIS A 115 -17.14 -22.04 -17.58
CA HIS A 115 -17.93 -23.17 -18.04
C HIS A 115 -17.42 -23.48 -19.44
N LYS A 116 -16.64 -24.54 -19.60
CA LYS A 116 -16.40 -25.13 -20.91
C LYS A 116 -17.77 -25.56 -21.42
N PRO A 117 -18.25 -25.06 -22.58
CA PRO A 117 -19.42 -25.63 -23.22
C PRO A 117 -19.11 -27.10 -23.48
N THR A 118 -19.93 -28.01 -22.95
CA THR A 118 -19.89 -29.42 -23.30
C THR A 118 -20.03 -29.53 -24.82
N PRO A 119 -19.12 -30.20 -25.55
CA PRO A 119 -19.32 -30.43 -26.97
C PRO A 119 -20.61 -31.23 -27.13
N ALA A 120 -21.55 -30.70 -27.92
CA ALA A 120 -22.78 -31.42 -28.27
C ALA A 120 -22.42 -32.70 -29.05
N PRO A 121 -23.18 -33.79 -28.85
CA PRO A 121 -22.89 -35.12 -29.40
C PRO A 121 -22.97 -35.21 -30.92
#